data_AF-A0A6N2KNM3-F1
#
_entry.id   AF-A0A6N2KNM3-F1
#
_cell.length_a   1.000
_cell.length_b   1.000
_cell.length_c   1.000
_cell.angle_alpha   90.00
_cell.angle_beta   90.00
_cell.angle_gamma   90.00
#
_symmetry.space_group_name_H-M   'P 1'
#
loop_
_entity.id
_entity.type
_entity.pdbx_description
1 polymer ?
#
loop_
_entity_poly.entity_id
_entity_poly.type
_entity_poly.pdbx_seq_one_letter_code
_entity_poly.pdbx_strand_id
1 'polypeptide(L)'
;MGKVAVGAAVVCSAAVCAAAALVVRHRMRCSGRWARAMAILREFEENCGTPIGKLGQVADAMTVEMHAGLASEGGSKLKMLISYVDNLPSGEENGLFYALDLGGTNFRVIWVLLGGRDGGVVKQEFEEVSIPPHLMTGSSDALFDYSYSVANFVATEGEGLHPSPGKQRELGFTFSFPVRQTSISSGNLIKWTKGFSIDDTVGEDVVGELTKAMERVGLDMRVSALLEVDTTTQMSLLL
;
A
#
# COMPACT_ATOMS: atom_id res chain seq x y z
N MET A 1 -14.04 81.00 -19.41
CA MET A 1 -13.60 79.98 -18.43
C MET A 1 -14.64 78.87 -18.17
N GLY A 2 -15.94 79.05 -18.43
CA GLY A 2 -16.97 78.04 -18.09
C GLY A 2 -16.99 76.74 -18.92
N LYS A 3 -16.61 76.75 -20.20
CA LYS A 3 -16.71 75.55 -21.07
C LYS A 3 -15.69 74.44 -20.77
N VAL A 4 -14.49 74.82 -20.30
CA VAL A 4 -13.42 73.86 -19.98
C VAL A 4 -13.70 73.16 -18.64
N ALA A 5 -14.22 73.89 -17.65
CA ALA A 5 -14.60 73.32 -16.35
C ALA A 5 -15.78 72.32 -16.48
N VAL A 6 -16.76 72.63 -17.33
CA VAL A 6 -17.88 71.72 -17.62
C VAL A 6 -17.40 70.47 -18.38
N GLY A 7 -16.50 70.62 -19.36
CA GLY A 7 -15.91 69.48 -20.08
C GLY A 7 -15.11 68.55 -19.15
N ALA A 8 -14.28 69.11 -18.26
CA ALA A 8 -13.51 68.33 -17.29
C ALA A 8 -14.42 67.61 -16.27
N ALA A 9 -15.47 68.27 -15.78
CA ALA A 9 -16.43 67.67 -14.84
C ALA A 9 -17.20 66.49 -15.47
N VAL A 10 -17.61 66.62 -16.74
CA VAL A 10 -18.31 65.55 -17.48
C VAL A 10 -17.39 64.35 -17.73
N VAL A 11 -16.12 64.58 -18.10
CA VAL A 11 -15.14 63.51 -18.33
C VAL A 11 -14.82 62.77 -17.02
N CYS A 12 -14.59 63.49 -15.91
CA CYS A 12 -14.37 62.88 -14.61
C CYS A 12 -15.60 62.07 -14.14
N SER A 13 -16.80 62.59 -14.33
CA SER A 13 -18.05 61.89 -13.97
C SER A 13 -18.23 60.61 -14.78
N ALA A 14 -17.99 60.67 -16.09
CA ALA A 14 -18.08 59.51 -16.98
C ALA A 14 -17.05 58.43 -16.61
N ALA A 15 -15.81 58.82 -16.26
CA ALA A 15 -14.78 57.88 -15.83
C ALA A 15 -15.12 57.20 -14.49
N VAL A 16 -15.67 57.94 -13.52
CA VAL A 16 -16.12 57.39 -12.24
C VAL A 16 -17.29 56.42 -12.42
N CYS A 17 -18.28 56.76 -13.27
CA CYS A 17 -19.38 55.85 -13.59
C CYS A 17 -18.89 54.57 -14.28
N ALA A 18 -17.94 54.67 -15.21
CA ALA A 18 -17.37 53.51 -15.90
C ALA A 18 -16.59 52.59 -14.93
N ALA A 19 -15.79 53.17 -14.03
CA ALA A 19 -15.07 52.43 -13.00
C ALA A 19 -16.04 51.73 -12.02
N ALA A 20 -17.09 52.42 -11.58
CA ALA A 20 -18.13 51.84 -10.73
C ALA A 20 -18.85 50.67 -11.42
N ALA A 21 -19.22 50.82 -12.70
CA ALA A 21 -19.86 49.76 -13.48
C ALA A 21 -18.95 48.53 -13.65
N LEU A 22 -17.64 48.74 -13.86
CA LEU A 22 -16.65 47.66 -13.91
C LEU A 22 -16.52 46.92 -12.58
N VAL A 23 -16.46 47.65 -11.46
CA VAL A 23 -16.38 47.07 -10.11
C VAL A 23 -17.65 46.28 -9.78
N VAL A 24 -18.83 46.80 -10.12
CA VAL A 24 -20.12 46.11 -9.93
C VAL A 24 -20.19 44.85 -10.79
N ARG A 25 -19.81 44.93 -12.08
CA ARG A 25 -19.76 43.78 -12.99
C ARG A 25 -18.76 42.73 -12.51
N HIS A 26 -17.60 43.15 -11.99
CA HIS A 26 -16.60 42.25 -11.42
C HIS A 26 -17.12 41.58 -10.15
N ARG A 27 -17.73 42.34 -9.21
CA ARG A 27 -18.38 41.78 -8.01
C ARG A 27 -19.50 40.81 -8.34
N MET A 28 -20.36 41.12 -9.31
CA MET A 28 -21.42 40.21 -9.77
C MET A 28 -20.86 38.94 -10.38
N ARG A 29 -19.81 39.03 -11.22
CA ARG A 29 -19.13 37.85 -11.77
C ARG A 29 -18.47 37.00 -10.68
N CYS A 30 -17.79 37.62 -9.72
CA CYS A 30 -17.21 36.93 -8.58
C CYS A 30 -18.30 36.27 -7.73
N SER A 31 -19.40 36.96 -7.43
CA SER A 31 -20.55 36.42 -6.72
C SER A 31 -21.21 35.25 -7.47
N GLY A 32 -21.38 35.33 -8.79
CA GLY A 32 -21.91 34.23 -9.60
C GLY A 32 -20.97 33.02 -9.65
N ARG A 33 -19.65 33.24 -9.71
CA ARG A 33 -18.65 32.16 -9.60
C ARG A 33 -18.70 31.51 -8.22
N TRP A 34 -18.81 32.30 -7.15
CA TRP A 34 -18.95 31.80 -5.78
C TRP A 34 -20.26 31.03 -5.59
N ALA A 35 -21.38 31.51 -6.12
CA ALA A 35 -22.65 30.80 -6.07
C ALA A 35 -22.56 29.43 -6.78
N ARG A 36 -21.90 29.38 -7.95
CA ARG A 36 -21.66 28.11 -8.66
C ARG A 36 -20.73 27.18 -7.88
N ALA A 37 -19.66 27.70 -7.29
CA ALA A 37 -18.75 26.92 -6.44
C ALA A 37 -19.48 26.36 -5.21
N MET A 38 -20.32 27.15 -4.56
CA MET A 38 -21.13 26.72 -3.42
C MET A 38 -22.17 25.67 -3.81
N ALA A 39 -22.76 25.76 -5.01
CA ALA A 39 -23.66 24.74 -5.51
C ALA A 39 -22.93 23.39 -5.71
N ILE A 40 -21.76 23.42 -6.34
CA ILE A 40 -20.91 22.22 -6.51
C ILE A 40 -20.52 21.64 -5.14
N LEU A 41 -20.13 22.49 -4.19
CA LEU A 41 -19.73 22.04 -2.86
C LEU A 41 -20.89 21.37 -2.11
N ARG A 42 -22.10 21.93 -2.19
CA ARG A 42 -23.29 21.33 -1.58
C ARG A 42 -23.65 19.99 -2.21
N GLU A 43 -23.65 19.91 -3.53
CA GLU A 43 -23.88 18.66 -4.24
C GLU A 43 -22.82 17.61 -3.86
N PHE A 44 -21.56 18.01 -3.75
CA PHE A 44 -20.49 17.13 -3.29
C PHE A 44 -20.69 16.68 -1.85
N GLU A 45 -21.03 17.60 -0.93
CA GLU A 45 -21.32 17.30 0.47
C GLU A 45 -22.50 16.32 0.61
N GLU A 46 -23.57 16.50 -0.15
CA GLU A 46 -24.73 15.62 -0.16
C GLU A 46 -24.39 14.23 -0.73
N ASN A 47 -23.69 14.18 -1.86
CA ASN A 47 -23.31 12.92 -2.52
C ASN A 47 -22.27 12.13 -1.71
N CYS A 48 -21.33 12.80 -1.07
CA CYS A 48 -20.33 12.19 -0.19
C CYS A 48 -20.82 11.99 1.25
N GLY A 49 -22.03 12.44 1.58
CA GLY A 49 -22.64 12.26 2.89
C GLY A 49 -22.78 10.77 3.25
N THR A 50 -22.15 10.39 4.36
CA THR A 50 -22.15 9.04 4.93
C THR A 50 -22.85 8.99 6.30
N PRO A 51 -24.16 9.28 6.38
CA PRO A 51 -24.89 9.19 7.64
C PRO A 51 -24.86 7.75 8.17
N ILE A 52 -25.00 7.61 9.49
CA ILE A 52 -24.86 6.32 10.18
C ILE A 52 -25.75 5.21 9.59
N GLY A 53 -26.97 5.54 9.15
CA GLY A 53 -27.87 4.58 8.50
C GLY A 53 -27.33 4.04 7.17
N LYS A 54 -26.68 4.90 6.36
CA LYS A 54 -26.01 4.47 5.12
C LYS A 54 -24.79 3.61 5.43
N LEU A 55 -24.01 3.96 6.46
CA LEU A 55 -22.88 3.14 6.91
C LEU A 55 -23.32 1.75 7.38
N GLY A 56 -24.46 1.64 8.08
CA GLY A 56 -25.05 0.35 8.42
C GLY A 56 -25.38 -0.49 7.20
N GLN A 57 -26.01 0.09 6.17
CA GLN A 57 -26.30 -0.59 4.91
C GLN A 57 -25.02 -1.06 4.19
N VAL A 58 -23.94 -0.26 4.24
CA VAL A 58 -22.64 -0.65 3.67
C VAL A 58 -22.04 -1.84 4.43
N ALA A 59 -22.12 -1.84 5.76
CA ALA A 59 -21.64 -2.96 6.59
C ALA A 59 -22.42 -4.25 6.33
N ASP A 60 -23.74 -4.15 6.21
CA ASP A 60 -24.61 -5.29 5.87
C ASP A 60 -24.27 -5.84 4.47
N ALA A 61 -24.13 -4.96 3.48
CA ALA A 61 -23.73 -5.35 2.13
C ALA A 61 -22.34 -6.01 2.08
N MET A 62 -21.39 -5.50 2.86
CA MET A 62 -20.06 -6.10 2.97
C MET A 62 -20.13 -7.51 3.58
N THR A 63 -20.95 -7.71 4.61
CA THR A 63 -21.16 -9.02 5.23
C THR A 63 -21.74 -10.03 4.22
N VAL A 64 -22.72 -9.59 3.41
CA VAL A 64 -23.29 -10.42 2.33
C VAL A 64 -22.22 -10.81 1.30
N GLU A 65 -21.43 -9.85 0.83
CA GLU A 65 -20.35 -10.12 -0.13
C GLU A 65 -19.27 -11.03 0.45
N MET A 66 -18.97 -10.94 1.76
CA MET A 66 -18.04 -11.85 2.43
C MET A 66 -18.57 -13.29 2.44
N HIS A 67 -19.84 -13.49 2.82
CA HIS A 67 -20.47 -14.81 2.80
C HIS A 67 -20.48 -15.42 1.40
N ALA A 68 -20.82 -14.62 0.38
CA ALA A 68 -20.84 -15.08 -0.99
C ALA A 68 -19.42 -15.44 -1.51
N GLY A 69 -18.39 -14.69 -1.11
CA GLY A 69 -17.00 -14.97 -1.47
C GLY A 69 -16.44 -16.24 -0.79
N LEU A 70 -16.84 -16.50 0.46
CA LEU A 70 -16.46 -17.71 1.20
C LEU A 70 -17.19 -18.97 0.70
N ALA A 71 -18.43 -18.82 0.21
CA ALA A 71 -19.24 -19.95 -0.22
C ALA A 71 -18.73 -20.59 -1.53
N SER A 72 -18.15 -19.80 -2.43
CA SER A 72 -17.61 -20.29 -3.70
C SER A 72 -16.63 -19.31 -4.30
N GLU A 73 -15.59 -19.83 -4.96
CA GLU A 73 -14.64 -18.99 -5.68
C GLU A 73 -15.35 -18.18 -6.79
N GLY A 74 -15.20 -16.86 -6.76
CA GLY A 74 -15.86 -15.96 -7.70
C GLY A 74 -17.34 -15.66 -7.38
N GLY A 75 -17.86 -16.11 -6.24
CA GLY A 75 -19.24 -15.84 -5.81
C GLY A 75 -19.53 -14.37 -5.46
N SER A 76 -18.51 -13.54 -5.33
CA SER A 76 -18.59 -12.13 -4.91
C SER A 76 -17.44 -11.31 -5.50
N LYS A 77 -17.52 -9.99 -5.37
CA LYS A 77 -16.38 -9.11 -5.69
C LYS A 77 -15.27 -9.22 -4.65
N LEU A 78 -15.60 -9.62 -3.42
CA LEU A 78 -14.64 -9.97 -2.38
C LEU A 78 -14.13 -11.40 -2.64
N LYS A 79 -12.85 -11.52 -2.94
CA LYS A 79 -12.25 -12.81 -3.32
C LYS A 79 -12.17 -13.81 -2.15
N MET A 80 -12.11 -13.31 -0.92
CA MET A 80 -12.02 -14.12 0.31
C MET A 80 -10.98 -15.26 0.18
N LEU A 81 -9.76 -14.90 -0.23
CA LEU A 81 -8.69 -15.85 -0.54
C LEU A 81 -8.24 -16.58 0.74
N ILE A 82 -8.00 -17.89 0.63
CA ILE A 82 -7.52 -18.71 1.73
C ILE A 82 -6.03 -18.46 1.93
N SER A 83 -5.64 -18.07 3.15
CA SER A 83 -4.25 -17.69 3.48
C SER A 83 -3.31 -18.88 3.73
N TYR A 84 -3.89 -20.07 3.95
CA TYR A 84 -3.20 -21.27 4.45
C TYR A 84 -2.52 -21.11 5.82
N VAL A 85 -2.77 -20.00 6.53
CA VAL A 85 -2.39 -19.82 7.94
C VAL A 85 -3.52 -20.34 8.81
N ASP A 86 -3.30 -21.51 9.41
CA ASP A 86 -4.24 -22.15 10.32
C ASP A 86 -3.87 -21.95 11.80
N ASN A 87 -2.58 -21.72 12.07
CA ASN A 87 -2.04 -21.47 13.40
C ASN A 87 -1.40 -20.08 13.44
N LEU A 88 -1.91 -19.22 14.32
CA LEU A 88 -1.32 -17.92 14.59
C LEU A 88 -0.19 -18.04 15.62
N PRO A 89 0.74 -17.07 15.68
CA PRO A 89 1.81 -17.07 16.67
C PRO A 89 1.26 -17.21 18.10
N SER A 90 1.93 -18.01 18.92
CA SER A 90 1.51 -18.32 20.28
C SER A 90 2.31 -17.58 21.35
N GLY A 91 3.40 -16.91 20.98
CA GLY A 91 4.38 -16.31 21.89
C GLY A 91 5.43 -17.31 22.40
N GLU A 92 5.39 -18.56 21.94
CA GLU A 92 6.37 -19.60 22.32
C GLU A 92 7.55 -19.64 21.35
N GLU A 93 7.50 -18.86 20.28
CA GLU A 93 8.47 -18.85 19.20
C GLU A 93 9.86 -18.49 19.74
N ASN A 94 10.86 -19.28 19.36
CA ASN A 94 12.22 -19.11 19.82
C ASN A 94 13.20 -19.31 18.67
N GLY A 95 14.17 -18.42 18.56
CA GLY A 95 15.21 -18.47 17.53
C GLY A 95 15.24 -17.23 16.65
N LEU A 96 16.08 -17.30 15.62
CA LEU A 96 16.34 -16.22 14.67
C LEU A 96 15.52 -16.44 13.39
N PHE A 97 14.68 -15.47 13.05
CA PHE A 97 13.80 -15.50 11.88
C PHE A 97 13.98 -14.24 11.04
N TYR A 98 13.71 -14.37 9.74
CA TYR A 98 13.78 -13.26 8.79
C TYR A 98 12.40 -12.97 8.23
N ALA A 99 12.18 -11.73 7.84
CA ALA A 99 11.03 -11.35 7.04
C ALA A 99 11.45 -10.44 5.89
N LEU A 100 10.85 -10.66 4.73
CA LEU A 100 10.94 -9.80 3.56
C LEU A 100 9.54 -9.25 3.30
N ASP A 101 9.42 -7.94 3.24
CA ASP A 101 8.18 -7.25 2.93
C ASP A 101 8.35 -6.48 1.62
N LEU A 102 7.72 -7.02 0.57
CA LEU A 102 7.63 -6.39 -0.74
C LEU A 102 6.32 -5.59 -0.78
N GLY A 103 6.46 -4.30 -0.49
CA GLY A 103 5.39 -3.32 -0.45
C GLY A 103 5.05 -2.72 -1.81
N GLY A 104 4.26 -1.64 -1.78
CA GLY A 104 3.93 -0.87 -2.99
C GLY A 104 5.04 0.06 -3.48
N THR A 105 5.95 0.50 -2.60
CA THR A 105 6.98 1.50 -2.95
C THR A 105 8.33 1.19 -2.32
N ASN A 106 8.36 0.39 -1.26
CA ASN A 106 9.55 0.05 -0.53
C ASN A 106 9.64 -1.47 -0.35
N PHE A 107 10.88 -1.96 -0.31
CA PHE A 107 11.26 -3.23 0.26
C PHE A 107 11.68 -3.02 1.70
N ARG A 108 11.28 -3.91 2.58
CA ARG A 108 11.82 -3.97 3.93
C ARG A 108 12.30 -5.36 4.25
N VAL A 109 13.50 -5.46 4.78
CA VAL A 109 14.07 -6.71 5.29
C VAL A 109 14.18 -6.59 6.79
N ILE A 110 13.80 -7.64 7.51
CA ILE A 110 13.77 -7.68 8.96
C ILE A 110 14.44 -8.98 9.38
N TRP A 111 15.20 -8.93 10.48
CA TRP A 111 15.49 -10.13 11.25
C TRP A 111 15.07 -9.90 12.69
N VAL A 112 14.60 -10.96 13.33
CA VAL A 112 14.11 -10.94 14.70
C VAL A 112 14.65 -12.15 15.46
N LEU A 113 15.17 -11.90 16.65
CA LEU A 113 15.54 -12.91 17.61
C LEU A 113 14.43 -13.03 18.65
N LEU A 114 13.75 -14.17 18.64
CA LEU A 114 12.65 -14.49 19.55
C LEU A 114 13.15 -15.34 20.72
N GLY A 115 12.72 -14.99 21.92
CA GLY A 115 13.17 -15.56 23.19
C GLY A 115 12.27 -16.65 23.76
N GLY A 116 11.21 -17.07 23.06
CA GLY A 116 10.17 -17.96 23.60
C GLY A 116 9.25 -17.25 24.59
N ARG A 117 8.43 -18.05 25.30
CA ARG A 117 7.32 -17.62 26.18
C ARG A 117 7.61 -16.39 27.03
N ASP A 118 8.74 -16.39 27.74
CA ASP A 118 9.07 -15.35 28.71
C ASP A 118 10.03 -14.29 28.13
N GLY A 119 10.55 -14.51 26.93
CA GLY A 119 11.57 -13.69 26.29
C GLY A 119 11.04 -12.73 25.23
N GLY A 120 9.89 -13.02 24.62
CA GLY A 120 9.28 -12.20 23.57
C GLY A 120 10.26 -11.86 22.44
N VAL A 121 10.21 -10.63 21.94
CA VAL A 121 11.21 -10.09 20.99
C VAL A 121 12.46 -9.64 21.75
N VAL A 122 13.55 -10.41 21.64
CA VAL A 122 14.83 -10.13 22.29
C VAL A 122 15.59 -9.03 21.55
N LYS A 123 15.64 -9.13 20.22
CA LYS A 123 16.28 -8.14 19.35
C LYS A 123 15.63 -8.16 17.98
N GLN A 124 15.55 -7.00 17.35
CA GLN A 124 15.05 -6.83 16.00
C GLN A 124 15.87 -5.74 15.32
N GLU A 125 16.19 -5.97 14.06
CA GLU A 125 16.72 -4.94 13.16
C GLU A 125 15.94 -4.98 11.86
N PHE A 126 15.91 -3.86 11.15
CA PHE A 126 15.33 -3.81 9.82
C PHE A 126 16.07 -2.82 8.94
N GLU A 127 15.99 -3.05 7.64
CA GLU A 127 16.44 -2.11 6.61
C GLU A 127 15.29 -1.90 5.62
N GLU A 128 15.06 -0.64 5.25
CA GLU A 128 14.04 -0.27 4.28
C GLU A 128 14.70 0.43 3.09
N VAL A 129 14.36 -0.03 1.88
CA VAL A 129 14.93 0.44 0.63
C VAL A 129 13.80 0.77 -0.33
N SER A 130 13.83 1.98 -0.90
CA SER A 130 12.84 2.39 -1.90
C SER A 130 13.07 1.69 -3.23
N ILE A 131 11.98 1.20 -3.84
CA ILE A 131 11.99 0.49 -5.12
C ILE A 131 12.19 1.52 -6.24
N PRO A 132 13.28 1.44 -7.02
CA PRO A 132 13.45 2.27 -8.19
C PRO A 132 12.28 2.09 -9.17
N PRO A 133 11.66 3.18 -9.67
CA PRO A 133 10.45 3.07 -10.50
C PRO A 133 10.60 2.19 -11.76
N HIS A 134 11.81 2.11 -12.31
CA HIS A 134 12.08 1.26 -13.48
C HIS A 134 11.99 -0.24 -13.17
N LEU A 135 12.18 -0.67 -11.92
CA LEU A 135 12.00 -2.05 -11.51
C LEU A 135 10.53 -2.43 -11.37
N MET A 136 9.65 -1.46 -11.11
CA MET A 136 8.20 -1.70 -11.03
C MET A 136 7.58 -2.04 -12.39
N THR A 137 8.29 -1.78 -13.48
CA THR A 137 7.83 -1.98 -14.87
C THR A 137 8.85 -2.75 -15.72
N GLY A 138 9.85 -3.35 -15.07
CA GLY A 138 10.92 -4.12 -15.70
C GLY A 138 10.56 -5.61 -15.82
N SER A 139 11.53 -6.48 -15.57
CA SER A 139 11.34 -7.93 -15.52
C SER A 139 11.22 -8.44 -14.09
N SER A 140 10.63 -9.63 -13.93
CA SER A 140 10.55 -10.36 -12.66
C SER A 140 11.94 -10.49 -12.03
N ASP A 141 12.91 -10.99 -12.81
CA ASP A 141 14.29 -11.17 -12.35
C ASP A 141 14.91 -9.88 -11.82
N ALA A 142 14.71 -8.73 -12.50
CA ALA A 142 15.29 -7.47 -12.05
C ALA A 142 14.68 -6.99 -10.72
N LEU A 143 13.39 -7.20 -10.50
CA LEU A 143 12.72 -6.86 -9.24
C LEU A 143 13.18 -7.78 -8.10
N PHE A 144 13.18 -9.10 -8.31
CA PHE A 144 13.55 -10.06 -7.28
C PHE A 144 15.06 -10.07 -7.02
N ASP A 145 15.92 -9.80 -8.01
CA ASP A 145 17.35 -9.59 -7.79
C ASP A 145 17.63 -8.32 -7.01
N TYR A 146 16.77 -7.30 -7.09
CA TYR A 146 16.88 -6.11 -6.23
C TYR A 146 16.64 -6.42 -4.75
N SER A 147 15.98 -7.54 -4.44
CA SER A 147 15.94 -8.07 -3.07
C SER A 147 17.32 -8.55 -2.57
N TYR A 148 18.40 -8.39 -3.34
CA TYR A 148 19.79 -8.52 -2.88
C TYR A 148 20.12 -7.68 -1.64
N SER A 149 19.33 -6.62 -1.34
CA SER A 149 19.39 -5.97 -0.03
C SER A 149 19.26 -6.96 1.13
N VAL A 150 18.49 -8.05 0.98
CA VAL A 150 18.39 -9.17 1.93
C VAL A 150 19.77 -9.79 2.20
N ALA A 151 20.58 -10.06 1.16
CA ALA A 151 21.89 -10.68 1.33
C ALA A 151 22.87 -9.75 2.05
N ASN A 152 22.88 -8.46 1.72
CA ASN A 152 23.70 -7.46 2.41
C ASN A 152 23.24 -7.29 3.87
N PHE A 153 21.94 -7.29 4.12
CA PHE A 153 21.36 -7.18 5.46
C PHE A 153 21.67 -8.39 6.34
N VAL A 154 21.61 -9.61 5.77
CA VAL A 154 22.07 -10.84 6.43
C VAL A 154 23.56 -10.75 6.81
N ALA A 155 24.39 -10.09 5.99
CA ALA A 155 25.80 -9.87 6.33
C ALA A 155 26.03 -8.86 7.48
N THR A 156 25.00 -8.10 7.88
CA THR A 156 25.05 -7.21 9.06
C THR A 156 24.70 -7.91 10.38
N GLU A 157 24.46 -9.23 10.33
CA GLU A 157 24.35 -10.07 11.53
C GLU A 157 25.53 -9.79 12.48
N GLY A 158 25.23 -9.43 13.73
CA GLY A 158 26.25 -9.36 14.78
C GLY A 158 26.86 -10.74 15.04
N GLU A 159 28.10 -10.79 15.54
CA GLU A 159 28.77 -12.05 15.87
C GLU A 159 27.87 -12.95 16.74
N GLY A 160 27.60 -14.17 16.27
CA GLY A 160 26.78 -15.17 16.98
C GLY A 160 25.31 -15.26 16.55
N LEU A 161 24.82 -14.40 15.66
CA LEU A 161 23.47 -14.48 15.08
C LEU A 161 23.42 -15.36 13.83
N HIS A 162 24.00 -16.56 13.92
CA HIS A 162 23.89 -17.54 12.85
C HIS A 162 22.91 -18.64 13.25
N PRO A 163 22.21 -19.25 12.27
CA PRO A 163 21.49 -20.47 12.51
C PRO A 163 22.40 -21.51 13.18
N SER A 164 21.84 -22.34 14.06
CA SER A 164 22.58 -23.47 14.61
C SER A 164 23.15 -24.34 13.47
N PRO A 165 24.32 -24.96 13.64
CA PRO A 165 24.91 -25.80 12.59
C PRO A 165 23.91 -26.83 12.04
N GLY A 166 23.71 -26.82 10.71
CA GLY A 166 22.76 -27.70 10.03
C GLY A 166 21.32 -27.17 9.95
N LYS A 167 21.01 -25.97 10.47
CA LYS A 167 19.75 -25.28 10.23
C LYS A 167 19.91 -24.19 9.17
N GLN A 168 18.94 -24.12 8.27
CA GLN A 168 18.83 -23.07 7.27
C GLN A 168 18.11 -21.85 7.86
N ARG A 169 18.36 -20.65 7.33
CA ARG A 169 17.59 -19.44 7.70
C ARG A 169 16.16 -19.57 7.18
N GLU A 170 15.18 -19.24 8.01
CA GLU A 170 13.76 -19.22 7.62
C GLU A 170 13.26 -17.80 7.39
N LEU A 171 12.58 -17.60 6.26
CA LEU A 171 12.08 -16.31 5.79
C LEU A 171 10.55 -16.32 5.67
N GLY A 172 9.89 -15.38 6.34
CA GLY A 172 8.52 -14.99 6.04
C GLY A 172 8.50 -13.99 4.90
N PHE A 173 7.85 -14.31 3.79
CA PHE A 173 7.72 -13.41 2.65
C PHE A 173 6.35 -12.75 2.64
N THR A 174 6.28 -11.48 3.03
CA THR A 174 5.09 -10.64 2.87
C THR A 174 5.09 -10.03 1.47
N PHE A 175 4.08 -10.38 0.68
CA PHE A 175 3.95 -9.95 -0.70
C PHE A 175 2.62 -9.21 -0.89
N SER A 176 2.71 -7.90 -1.09
CA SER A 176 1.57 -6.98 -0.98
C SER A 176 0.69 -6.89 -2.23
N PHE A 177 0.55 -7.98 -2.97
CA PHE A 177 -0.20 -8.06 -4.22
C PHE A 177 -1.14 -9.26 -4.19
N PRO A 178 -2.25 -9.23 -4.95
CA PRO A 178 -3.19 -10.35 -4.96
C PRO A 178 -2.53 -11.65 -5.44
N VAL A 179 -2.43 -12.65 -4.56
CA VAL A 179 -1.86 -13.96 -4.86
C VAL A 179 -2.92 -15.05 -4.73
N ARG A 180 -2.95 -15.98 -5.67
CA ARG A 180 -3.68 -17.24 -5.50
C ARG A 180 -2.75 -18.21 -4.79
N GLN A 181 -2.82 -18.26 -3.47
CA GLN A 181 -2.01 -19.19 -2.70
C GLN A 181 -2.38 -20.64 -2.99
N THR A 182 -1.36 -21.49 -3.07
CA THR A 182 -1.48 -22.94 -3.27
C THR A 182 -1.01 -23.71 -2.04
N SER A 183 -0.20 -23.08 -1.19
CA SER A 183 0.18 -23.57 0.14
C SER A 183 0.57 -22.39 1.04
N ILE A 184 0.95 -22.67 2.29
CA ILE A 184 1.51 -21.65 3.19
C ILE A 184 2.76 -20.97 2.62
N SER A 185 3.51 -21.64 1.74
CA SER A 185 4.79 -21.14 1.20
C SER A 185 4.86 -21.19 -0.33
N SER A 186 3.72 -21.07 -1.02
CA SER A 186 3.68 -20.93 -2.49
C SER A 186 2.39 -20.27 -2.96
N GLY A 187 2.46 -19.54 -4.07
CA GLY A 187 1.27 -18.93 -4.65
C GLY A 187 1.54 -18.15 -5.92
N ASN A 188 0.56 -18.21 -6.83
CA ASN A 188 0.66 -17.59 -8.15
C ASN A 188 0.16 -16.15 -8.13
N LEU A 189 0.93 -15.20 -8.65
CA LEU A 189 0.49 -13.82 -8.78
C LEU A 189 -0.76 -13.72 -9.67
N ILE A 190 -1.81 -13.06 -9.20
CA ILE A 190 -3.03 -12.89 -10.00
C ILE A 190 -2.92 -11.65 -10.91
N LYS A 191 -2.46 -10.54 -10.35
CA LYS A 191 -2.25 -9.28 -11.08
C LYS A 191 -1.42 -8.31 -10.25
N TRP A 192 -0.66 -7.47 -10.94
CA TRP A 192 -0.03 -6.33 -10.31
C TRP A 192 -1.03 -5.22 -9.96
N THR A 193 -0.66 -4.41 -8.97
CA THR A 193 -1.39 -3.21 -8.53
C THR A 193 -0.36 -2.12 -8.14
N LYS A 194 -0.80 -0.99 -7.58
CA LYS A 194 0.11 0.00 -6.95
C LYS A 194 1.21 0.53 -7.90
N GLY A 195 0.93 0.58 -9.21
CA GLY A 195 1.88 1.07 -10.22
C GLY A 195 2.86 0.02 -10.75
N PHE A 196 2.82 -1.22 -10.26
CA PHE A 196 3.58 -2.33 -10.84
C PHE A 196 2.94 -2.83 -12.14
N SER A 197 3.79 -3.22 -13.09
CA SER A 197 3.40 -3.82 -14.37
C SER A 197 4.56 -4.66 -14.90
N ILE A 198 4.69 -5.89 -14.40
CA ILE A 198 5.75 -6.83 -14.77
C ILE A 198 5.09 -8.09 -15.34
N ASP A 199 5.07 -8.20 -16.66
CA ASP A 199 4.20 -9.16 -17.36
C ASP A 199 4.61 -10.63 -17.12
N ASP A 200 5.91 -10.90 -16.96
CA ASP A 200 6.47 -12.25 -16.82
C ASP A 200 6.23 -12.89 -15.44
N THR A 201 5.84 -12.13 -14.42
CA THR A 201 5.49 -12.69 -13.09
C THR A 201 4.02 -13.12 -12.98
N VAL A 202 3.12 -12.63 -13.84
CA VAL A 202 1.68 -12.89 -13.71
C VAL A 202 1.37 -14.35 -14.01
N GLY A 203 0.79 -15.06 -13.03
CA GLY A 203 0.55 -16.50 -13.09
C GLY A 203 1.69 -17.35 -12.54
N GLU A 204 2.87 -16.78 -12.28
CA GLU A 204 4.03 -17.50 -11.75
C GLU A 204 4.05 -17.53 -10.21
N ASP A 205 4.71 -18.53 -9.65
CA ASP A 205 4.87 -18.68 -8.20
C ASP A 205 5.90 -17.68 -7.66
N VAL A 206 5.42 -16.69 -6.90
CA VAL A 206 6.25 -15.59 -6.40
C VAL A 206 7.29 -16.04 -5.37
N VAL A 207 7.04 -17.15 -4.68
CA VAL A 207 8.03 -17.75 -3.78
C VAL A 207 9.15 -18.38 -4.60
N GLY A 208 8.80 -19.11 -5.66
CA GLY A 208 9.77 -19.68 -6.60
C GLY A 208 10.66 -18.61 -7.25
N GLU A 209 10.08 -17.48 -7.66
CA GLU A 209 10.85 -16.35 -8.22
C GLU A 209 11.84 -15.76 -7.20
N LEU A 210 11.41 -15.55 -5.96
CA LEU A 210 12.30 -15.10 -4.88
C LEU A 210 13.39 -16.13 -4.56
N THR A 211 13.05 -17.42 -4.51
CA THR A 211 14.01 -18.50 -4.27
C THR A 211 15.09 -18.53 -5.35
N LYS A 212 14.73 -18.42 -6.64
CA LYS A 212 15.71 -18.33 -7.74
C LYS A 212 16.66 -17.14 -7.55
N ALA A 213 16.14 -15.98 -7.15
CA ALA A 213 16.95 -14.80 -6.88
C ALA A 213 17.93 -15.02 -5.71
N MET A 214 17.48 -15.64 -4.61
CA MET A 214 18.33 -15.99 -3.47
C MET A 214 19.44 -17.00 -3.86
N GLU A 215 19.12 -17.99 -4.69
CA GLU A 215 20.08 -18.98 -5.19
C GLU A 215 21.16 -18.33 -6.08
N ARG A 216 20.79 -17.40 -6.97
CA ARG A 216 21.75 -16.66 -7.82
C ARG A 216 22.82 -15.93 -7.02
N VAL A 217 22.48 -15.49 -5.80
CA VAL A 217 23.37 -14.72 -4.93
C VAL A 217 24.01 -15.58 -3.83
N GLY A 218 23.73 -16.89 -3.82
CA GLY A 218 24.30 -17.84 -2.88
C GLY A 218 23.78 -17.71 -1.45
N LEU A 219 22.57 -17.18 -1.25
CA LEU A 219 21.98 -17.00 0.07
C LEU A 219 21.27 -18.28 0.53
N ASP A 220 21.79 -18.91 1.58
CA ASP A 220 21.20 -20.12 2.18
C ASP A 220 20.00 -19.78 3.08
N MET A 221 18.83 -19.66 2.45
CA MET A 221 17.58 -19.24 3.09
C MET A 221 16.37 -19.92 2.44
N ARG A 222 15.40 -20.30 3.26
CA ARG A 222 14.14 -20.93 2.84
C ARG A 222 12.96 -20.05 3.19
N VAL A 223 12.07 -19.84 2.21
CA VAL A 223 10.77 -19.22 2.46
C VAL A 223 9.87 -20.23 3.18
N SER A 224 9.54 -19.95 4.44
CA SER A 224 8.70 -20.83 5.27
C SER A 224 7.22 -20.44 5.22
N ALA A 225 6.92 -19.17 4.92
CA ALA A 225 5.56 -18.69 4.75
C ALA A 225 5.52 -17.54 3.72
N LEU A 226 4.49 -17.54 2.88
CA LEU A 226 4.06 -16.45 2.03
C LEU A 226 2.82 -15.82 2.67
N LEU A 227 2.81 -14.50 2.79
CA LEU A 227 1.76 -13.77 3.50
C LEU A 227 1.31 -12.57 2.67
N GLU A 228 0.01 -12.30 2.64
CA GLU A 228 -0.50 -10.99 2.23
C GLU A 228 -0.46 -10.03 3.43
N VAL A 229 -0.28 -8.72 3.18
CA VAL A 229 -0.09 -7.68 4.22
C VAL A 229 -1.15 -7.70 5.33
N ASP A 230 -2.40 -7.97 4.98
CA ASP A 230 -3.49 -8.00 5.95
C ASP A 230 -3.29 -9.16 6.96
N THR A 231 -2.76 -10.30 6.49
CA THR A 231 -2.43 -11.45 7.34
C THR A 231 -1.16 -11.16 8.16
N THR A 232 -0.15 -10.52 7.57
CA THR A 232 1.08 -10.13 8.29
C THR A 232 0.77 -9.17 9.44
N THR A 233 -0.11 -8.19 9.21
CA THR A 233 -0.50 -7.22 10.24
C THR A 233 -1.18 -7.92 11.41
N GLN A 234 -2.08 -8.88 11.13
CA GLN A 234 -2.71 -9.68 12.18
C GLN A 234 -1.70 -10.53 12.96
N MET A 235 -0.72 -11.16 12.29
CA MET A 235 0.29 -11.97 12.98
C MET A 235 1.25 -11.12 13.82
N SER A 236 1.62 -9.93 13.35
CA SER A 236 2.51 -9.02 14.09
C SER A 236 1.90 -8.49 15.39
N LEU A 237 0.57 -8.50 15.54
CA LEU A 237 -0.12 -8.10 16.77
C LEU A 237 -0.09 -9.17 17.87
N LEU A 238 0.37 -10.39 17.55
CA LEU A 238 0.34 -11.57 18.43
C LEU A 238 1.73 -11.99 18.93
N LEU A 239 2.78 -11.36 18.43
CA LEU A 239 4.17 -11.50 18.87
C LEU A 239 4.53 -10.39 19.86
#